data_AF-T1BN30-F1
#
_entry.id   AF-T1BN30-F1
#
_cell.length_a   1.000
_cell.length_b   1.000
_cell.length_c   1.000
_cell.angle_alpha   90.00
_cell.angle_beta   90.00
_cell.angle_gamma   90.00
#
_symmetry.space_group_name_H-M   'P 1'
#
loop_
_entity.id
_entity.type
_entity.pdbx_description
1 polymer ?
#
loop_
_entity_poly.entity_id
_entity_poly.type
_entity_poly.pdbx_seq_one_letter_code
_entity_poly.pdbx_strand_id
1 'polypeptide(L)'
;QIGALYAVEEQIREGKLTGEAKRLHRLTHSKPQVERFFDWIERQFQRQGLLPSNPFTQALAYARERRLGLEVFLADPDVPIDTNHLERALRAIPMGRKNWNFCWTELGAKHVG
;
A
#
# COMPACT_ATOMS: atom_id res chain seq x y z
N GLN A 1 4.55 -5.96 6.31
CA GLN A 1 3.65 -6.94 5.67
C GLN A 1 3.86 -6.98 4.16
N ILE A 2 3.97 -5.84 3.46
CA ILE A 2 4.24 -5.80 2.01
C ILE A 2 5.56 -6.49 1.59
N GLY A 3 6.63 -6.38 2.39
CA GLY A 3 7.92 -7.04 2.06
C GLY A 3 7.82 -8.57 1.89
N ALA A 4 6.85 -9.22 2.55
CA ALA A 4 6.62 -10.66 2.38
C ALA A 4 6.03 -10.99 1.00
N LEU A 5 5.20 -10.12 0.42
CA LEU A 5 4.67 -10.28 -0.93
C LEU A 5 5.77 -10.16 -1.99
N TYR A 6 6.69 -9.21 -1.81
CA TYR A 6 7.84 -9.07 -2.70
C TYR A 6 8.80 -10.25 -2.64
N ALA A 7 8.98 -10.85 -1.46
CA ALA A 7 9.76 -12.08 -1.34
C ALA A 7 9.13 -13.24 -2.14
N VAL A 8 7.80 -13.37 -2.13
CA VAL A 8 7.09 -14.38 -2.95
C VAL A 8 7.26 -14.11 -4.45
N GLU A 9 7.18 -12.85 -4.88
CA GLU A 9 7.40 -12.50 -6.30
C GLU A 9 8.86 -12.70 -6.74
N GLU A 10 9.82 -12.53 -5.83
CA GLU A 10 11.22 -12.88 -6.09
C GLU A 10 11.38 -14.39 -6.27
N GLN A 11 10.77 -15.20 -5.40
CA GLN A 11 10.78 -16.67 -5.52
C GLN A 11 10.16 -17.14 -6.85
N ILE A 12 9.06 -16.51 -7.28
CA ILE A 12 8.45 -16.74 -8.60
C ILE A 12 9.44 -16.43 -9.72
N ARG A 13 10.18 -15.34 -9.61
CA ARG A 13 11.17 -14.90 -10.63
C ARG A 13 12.37 -15.83 -10.68
N GLU A 14 12.95 -16.18 -9.54
CA GLU A 14 14.07 -17.11 -9.41
C GLU A 14 13.69 -18.51 -9.91
N GLY A 15 12.50 -18.98 -9.54
CA GLY A 15 11.95 -20.25 -10.00
C GLY A 15 11.43 -20.24 -11.43
N LYS A 16 11.44 -19.07 -12.11
CA LYS A 16 10.90 -18.86 -13.47
C LYS A 16 9.49 -19.41 -13.65
N LEU A 17 8.65 -19.27 -12.62
CA LEU A 17 7.28 -19.76 -12.66
C LEU A 17 6.43 -18.91 -13.61
N THR A 18 5.63 -19.56 -14.45
CA THR A 18 4.75 -18.91 -15.43
C THR A 18 3.36 -19.53 -15.43
N GLY A 19 2.38 -18.83 -16.01
CA GLY A 19 1.00 -19.32 -16.16
C GLY A 19 0.39 -19.84 -14.85
N GLU A 20 -0.17 -21.04 -14.90
CA GLU A 20 -0.87 -21.65 -13.75
C GLU A 20 0.07 -21.94 -12.57
N ALA A 21 1.34 -22.28 -12.81
CA ALA A 21 2.30 -22.53 -11.74
C ALA A 21 2.56 -21.25 -10.91
N LYS A 22 2.68 -20.10 -11.60
CA LYS A 22 2.79 -18.79 -10.96
C LYS A 22 1.53 -18.45 -10.18
N ARG A 23 0.35 -18.66 -10.77
CA ARG A 23 -0.94 -18.42 -10.12
C ARG A 23 -1.11 -19.25 -8.85
N LEU A 24 -0.83 -20.55 -8.91
CA LEU A 24 -0.94 -21.45 -7.76
C LEU A 24 0.03 -21.04 -6.64
N HIS A 25 1.26 -20.64 -7.00
CA HIS A 25 2.23 -20.14 -6.04
C HIS A 25 1.74 -18.87 -5.33
N ARG A 26 1.17 -17.91 -6.08
CA ARG A 26 0.52 -16.72 -5.51
C ARG A 26 -0.66 -17.06 -4.62
N LEU A 27 -1.52 -18.00 -5.01
CA LEU A 27 -2.65 -18.44 -4.18
C LEU A 27 -2.20 -19.11 -2.88
N THR A 28 -1.07 -19.82 -2.91
CA THR A 28 -0.54 -20.53 -1.74
C THR A 28 0.16 -19.57 -0.78
N HIS A 29 0.95 -18.62 -1.32
CA HIS A 29 1.87 -17.83 -0.50
C HIS A 29 1.48 -16.35 -0.40
N SER A 30 0.97 -15.74 -1.48
CA SER A 30 0.59 -14.31 -1.49
C SER A 30 -0.81 -14.08 -0.92
N LYS A 31 -1.79 -14.90 -1.30
CA LYS A 31 -3.20 -14.73 -0.89
C LYS A 31 -3.38 -14.62 0.64
N PRO A 32 -2.78 -15.50 1.49
CA PRO A 32 -2.94 -15.38 2.93
C PRO A 32 -2.39 -14.06 3.50
N GLN A 33 -1.37 -13.47 2.86
CA GLN A 33 -0.82 -12.18 3.29
C GLN A 33 -1.75 -11.02 2.92
N VAL A 34 -2.36 -11.09 1.72
CA VAL A 34 -3.35 -10.12 1.25
C VAL A 34 -4.60 -10.14 2.15
N GLU A 35 -5.11 -11.33 2.47
CA GLU A 35 -6.25 -11.50 3.38
C GLU A 35 -5.93 -10.93 4.77
N ARG A 36 -4.77 -11.25 5.35
CA ARG A 36 -4.34 -10.71 6.65
C ARG A 36 -4.26 -9.18 6.66
N PHE A 37 -3.85 -8.58 5.54
CA PHE A 37 -3.78 -7.12 5.40
C PHE A 37 -5.19 -6.50 5.40
N PHE A 38 -6.14 -7.04 4.62
CA PHE A 38 -7.51 -6.54 4.60
C PHE A 38 -8.24 -6.79 5.93
N ASP A 39 -8.03 -7.93 6.57
CA ASP A 39 -8.55 -8.19 7.91
C ASP A 39 -8.00 -7.21 8.94
N TRP A 40 -6.74 -6.79 8.78
CA TRP A 40 -6.15 -5.76 9.63
C TRP A 40 -6.80 -4.39 9.37
N ILE A 41 -7.06 -4.02 8.12
CA ILE A 41 -7.78 -2.78 7.74
C ILE A 41 -9.17 -2.76 8.39
N GLU A 42 -9.96 -3.82 8.21
CA GLU A 42 -11.31 -3.91 8.80
C GLU A 42 -11.26 -3.79 10.32
N ARG A 43 -10.30 -4.45 10.98
CA ARG A 43 -10.10 -4.30 12.43
C ARG A 43 -9.71 -2.88 12.85
N GLN A 44 -8.99 -2.11 12.03
CA GLN A 44 -8.71 -0.71 12.33
C GLN A 44 -9.99 0.12 12.31
N PHE A 45 -10.86 -0.10 11.33
CA PHE A 45 -12.17 0.57 11.24
C PHE A 45 -13.15 0.18 12.35
N GLN A 46 -13.07 -1.04 12.87
CA GLN A 46 -13.90 -1.49 13.99
C GLN A 46 -13.41 -0.97 15.35
N ARG A 47 -12.08 -0.88 15.54
CA ARG A 47 -11.47 -0.45 16.81
C ARG A 47 -11.54 1.04 17.04
N GLN A 48 -11.32 1.81 15.98
CA GLN A 48 -11.40 3.24 16.01
C GLN A 48 -12.61 3.58 15.17
N GLY A 49 -13.65 4.18 15.78
CA GLY A 49 -14.60 4.99 15.02
C GLY A 49 -13.81 6.14 14.40
N LEU A 50 -13.04 5.83 13.36
CA LEU A 50 -12.02 6.68 12.79
C LEU A 50 -12.76 7.93 12.30
N LEU A 51 -12.49 9.07 12.92
CA LEU A 51 -13.06 10.33 12.43
C LEU A 51 -12.71 10.44 10.93
N PRO A 52 -13.70 10.69 10.05
CA PRO A 52 -13.52 10.69 8.60
C PRO A 52 -12.40 11.63 8.08
N SER A 53 -11.90 12.52 8.92
CA SER A 53 -10.97 13.60 8.58
C SER A 53 -9.48 13.23 8.68
N ASN A 54 -9.10 12.08 9.24
CA ASN A 54 -7.67 11.71 9.31
C ASN A 54 -7.18 11.15 7.96
N PRO A 55 -6.09 11.69 7.37
CA PRO A 55 -5.46 11.14 6.15
C PRO A 55 -5.16 9.64 6.20
N PHE A 56 -4.88 9.10 7.40
CA PHE A 56 -4.69 7.67 7.60
C PHE A 56 -5.97 6.88 7.33
N THR A 57 -7.11 7.33 7.87
CA THR A 57 -8.43 6.73 7.64
C THR A 57 -8.81 6.76 6.17
N GLN A 58 -8.54 7.88 5.49
CA GLN A 58 -8.80 8.03 4.05
C GLN A 58 -7.98 7.03 3.22
N ALA A 59 -6.70 6.84 3.57
CA ALA A 59 -5.85 5.85 2.89
C ALA A 59 -6.35 4.41 3.11
N LEU A 60 -6.78 4.07 4.33
CA LEU A 60 -7.35 2.75 4.62
C LEU A 60 -8.69 2.53 3.90
N ALA A 61 -9.56 3.56 3.84
CA ALA A 61 -10.83 3.50 3.12
C ALA A 61 -10.59 3.30 1.63
N TYR A 62 -9.66 4.06 1.05
CA TYR A 62 -9.27 3.93 -0.35
C TYR A 62 -8.75 2.53 -0.70
N ALA A 63 -7.91 1.95 0.16
CA ALA A 63 -7.41 0.59 -0.02
C ALA A 63 -8.53 -0.45 0.06
N ARG A 64 -9.44 -0.29 1.03
CA ARG A 64 -10.62 -1.15 1.22
C ARG A 64 -11.54 -1.14 0.01
N GLU A 65 -11.88 0.03 -0.52
CA GLU A 65 -12.72 0.19 -1.72
C GLU A 65 -12.12 -0.49 -2.95
N ARG A 66 -10.79 -0.57 -3.02
CA ARG A 66 -10.06 -1.13 -4.16
C ARG A 66 -9.61 -2.57 -3.98
N ARG A 67 -10.09 -3.24 -2.93
CA ARG A 67 -9.74 -4.63 -2.61
C ARG A 67 -9.83 -5.55 -3.82
N LEU A 68 -10.96 -5.53 -4.54
CA LEU A 68 -11.16 -6.38 -5.72
C LEU A 68 -10.09 -6.17 -6.79
N GLY A 69 -9.70 -4.92 -7.03
CA GLY A 69 -8.62 -4.58 -7.98
C GLY A 69 -7.25 -5.02 -7.50
N LEU A 70 -6.98 -4.90 -6.20
CA LEU A 70 -5.74 -5.32 -5.57
C LEU A 70 -5.58 -6.84 -5.48
N GLU A 71 -6.67 -7.61 -5.61
CA GLU A 71 -6.64 -9.08 -5.60
C GLU A 71 -6.53 -9.68 -7.00
N VAL A 72 -6.65 -8.89 -8.09
CA VAL A 72 -6.65 -9.41 -9.48
C VAL A 72 -5.37 -10.18 -9.81
N PHE A 73 -4.21 -9.73 -9.35
CA PHE A 73 -2.92 -10.41 -9.60
C PHE A 73 -2.86 -11.83 -9.01
N LEU A 74 -3.73 -12.15 -8.04
CA LEU A 74 -3.85 -13.51 -7.48
C LEU A 74 -4.60 -14.44 -8.43
N ALA A 75 -5.53 -13.90 -9.22
CA ALA A 75 -6.34 -14.66 -10.15
C ALA A 75 -5.71 -14.74 -11.54
N ASP A 76 -5.02 -13.69 -11.98
CA ASP A 76 -4.39 -13.58 -13.28
C ASP A 76 -2.85 -13.54 -13.14
N PRO A 77 -2.11 -14.58 -13.61
CA PRO A 77 -0.66 -14.62 -13.51
C PRO A 77 0.05 -13.57 -14.38
N ASP A 78 -0.62 -13.06 -15.42
CA ASP A 78 -0.05 -12.04 -16.32
C ASP A 78 -0.21 -10.62 -15.75
N VAL A 79 -1.08 -10.46 -14.77
CA VAL A 79 -1.20 -9.23 -14.00
C VAL A 79 -0.05 -9.13 -12.99
N PRO A 80 0.76 -8.06 -13.02
CA PRO A 80 1.81 -7.85 -12.03
C PRO A 80 1.22 -7.56 -10.65
N ILE A 81 1.96 -7.92 -9.58
CA ILE A 81 1.52 -7.70 -8.19
C ILE A 81 1.29 -6.21 -7.88
N ASP A 82 2.04 -5.36 -8.55
CA ASP A 82 1.95 -3.93 -8.44
C ASP A 82 2.00 -3.30 -9.82
N THR A 83 1.41 -2.12 -9.89
CA THR A 83 1.75 -1.12 -10.89
C THR A 83 2.64 -0.10 -10.20
N ASN A 84 3.91 -0.43 -9.90
CA ASN A 84 4.89 0.48 -9.28
C ASN A 84 4.88 1.93 -9.86
N HIS A 85 4.43 2.13 -11.10
CA HIS A 85 4.18 3.45 -11.71
C HIS A 85 2.98 4.24 -11.10
N LEU A 86 1.87 3.57 -10.78
CA LEU A 86 0.66 4.11 -10.17
C LEU A 86 0.86 4.38 -8.67
N GLU A 87 1.67 3.55 -8.01
CA GLU A 87 2.01 3.74 -6.59
C GLU A 87 2.95 4.92 -6.36
N ARG A 88 3.82 5.28 -7.32
CA ARG A 88 4.51 6.58 -7.32
C ARG A 88 3.54 7.77 -7.28
N ALA A 89 2.36 7.67 -7.91
CA ALA A 89 1.32 8.70 -7.87
C ALA A 89 0.57 8.73 -6.51
N LEU A 90 0.41 7.60 -5.84
CA LEU A 90 -0.10 7.54 -4.47
C LEU A 90 0.92 8.07 -3.43
N ARG A 91 2.22 7.95 -3.73
CA ARG A 91 3.31 8.51 -2.91
C ARG A 91 3.36 10.04 -2.95
N ALA A 92 2.83 10.67 -4.00
CA ALA A 92 2.77 12.13 -4.14
C ALA A 92 1.76 12.79 -3.17
N ILE A 93 0.71 12.09 -2.76
CA ILE A 93 -0.37 12.68 -1.95
C ILE A 93 0.03 12.89 -0.47
N PRO A 94 0.76 11.98 0.21
CA PRO A 94 1.28 12.23 1.55
C PRO A 94 2.58 13.06 1.57
N MET A 95 3.47 12.92 0.58
CA MET A 95 4.74 13.67 0.55
C MET A 95 4.54 15.16 0.22
N GLY A 96 3.53 15.52 -0.57
CA GLY A 96 3.21 16.92 -0.87
C GLY A 96 2.76 17.74 0.34
N ARG A 97 2.08 17.13 1.32
CA ARG A 97 1.68 17.83 2.56
C ARG A 97 2.81 18.02 3.56
N LYS A 98 3.82 17.14 3.57
CA LYS A 98 4.97 17.28 4.49
C LYS A 98 5.98 18.32 4.02
N ASN A 99 6.12 18.53 2.71
CA ASN A 99 6.97 19.59 2.17
C ASN A 99 6.37 21.00 2.30
N TRP A 100 5.04 21.14 2.47
CA TRP A 100 4.44 22.46 2.67
C TRP A 100 4.51 22.97 4.12
N ASN A 101 4.79 22.09 5.08
CA ASN A 101 4.92 22.46 6.51
C ASN A 101 6.35 22.88 6.90
N PHE A 102 7.25 23.06 5.93
CA PHE A 102 8.62 23.56 6.15
C PHE A 102 8.87 24.92 5.48
N CYS A 103 7.83 25.74 5.30
CA CYS A 103 8.00 27.19 5.22
C CYS A 103 7.61 27.82 6.57
N TRP A 104 8.62 27.85 7.46
CA TRP A 104 8.85 28.83 8.53
C TRP A 104 7.71 29.12 9.51
N THR A 105 7.71 28.41 10.64
CA THR A 105 7.31 29.00 11.92
C THR A 105 8.22 30.18 12.26
N GLU A 106 7.62 31.31 12.62
CA GLU A 106 8.28 32.52 13.11
C GLU A 106 9.18 32.25 14.34
N LEU A 107 10.48 32.54 14.24
CA LEU A 107 11.25 33.39 15.18
C LEU A 107 12.76 33.25 14.94
N GLY A 108 13.39 34.31 14.45
CA GLY A 108 14.85 34.41 14.42
C GLY A 108 15.44 35.56 13.60
N ALA A 109 14.99 36.81 13.81
CA ALA A 109 15.80 38.03 13.59
C ALA A 109 15.05 39.31 14.02
N LYS A 110 14.52 39.34 15.25
CA LYS A 110 14.47 40.60 15.99
C LYS A 110 15.80 40.66 16.73
N HIS A 111 16.57 41.72 16.48
CA HIS A 111 17.92 41.99 17.00
C HIS A 111 19.08 41.39 16.19
N VAL A 112 19.53 42.11 15.16
CA VAL A 112 20.87 42.74 15.11
C VAL A 112 20.73 43.95 14.18
N GLY A 113 20.92 45.14 14.75
CA GLY A 113 21.32 46.33 13.99
C GLY A 113 22.85 46.39 13.92
#